data_AF-A0A970R542-F1
#
_entry.id   AF-A0A970R542-F1
#
_cell.length_a   1.000
_cell.length_b   1.000
_cell.length_c   1.000
_cell.angle_alpha   90.00
_cell.angle_beta   90.00
_cell.angle_gamma   90.00
#
_symmetry.space_group_name_H-M   'P 1'
#
loop_
_entity.id
_entity.type
_entity.pdbx_description
1 polymer ?
#
loop_
_entity_poly.entity_id
_entity_poly.type
_entity_poly.pdbx_seq_one_letter_code
_entity_poly.pdbx_strand_id
1 'polypeptide(L)' 'MLPQPTQVKVMLTNMMGQTVQTLPVRTLQAGANEVTLDVSALPAGIYFYTVEAGNETITKKMIVR' A
#
# COMPACT_ATOMS: atom_id res chain seq x y z
N MET A 1 -2.17 -4.95 13.44
CA MET A 1 -3.64 -5.02 13.64
C MET A 1 -4.13 -3.61 13.90
N LEU A 2 -5.28 -3.23 13.37
CA LEU A 2 -5.84 -1.90 13.60
C LEU A 2 -6.52 -1.86 14.98
N PRO A 3 -6.25 -0.86 15.83
CA PRO A 3 -6.88 -0.78 17.16
C PRO A 3 -8.34 -0.32 17.10
N GLN A 4 -8.73 0.35 16.01
CA GLN A 4 -10.06 0.92 15.78
C GLN A 4 -10.33 1.06 14.28
N PRO A 5 -11.58 1.33 13.85
CA PRO A 5 -11.87 1.64 12.46
C PRO A 5 -11.01 2.80 11.96
N THR A 6 -10.25 2.58 10.89
CA THR A 6 -9.22 3.51 10.42
C THR A 6 -9.30 3.68 8.91
N GLN A 7 -9.16 4.92 8.44
CA GLN A 7 -9.02 5.21 7.01
C GLN A 7 -7.62 4.77 6.55
N VAL A 8 -7.59 3.87 5.58
CA VAL A 8 -6.37 3.28 5.03
C VAL A 8 -6.20 3.70 3.58
N LYS A 9 -5.01 4.24 3.29
CA LYS A 9 -4.56 4.59 1.94
C LYS A 9 -3.34 3.74 1.61
N VAL A 10 -3.33 3.18 0.40
CA VAL A 10 -2.21 2.40 -0.10
C VAL A 10 -1.75 3.00 -1.42
N MET A 11 -0.46 3.30 -1.49
CA MET A 11 0.19 3.88 -2.65
C MET A 11 1.39 3.03 -3.05
N LEU A 12 1.60 2.88 -4.35
CA LEU A 12 2.78 2.22 -4.91
C LEU A 12 3.63 3.24 -5.67
N THR A 13 4.93 3.25 -5.40
CA THR A 13 5.90 4.10 -6.09
C THR A 13 7.01 3.27 -6.71
N ASN A 14 7.61 3.78 -7.79
CA ASN A 14 8.81 3.18 -8.39
C ASN A 14 10.09 3.68 -7.69
N MET A 15 11.24 3.17 -8.10
CA MET A 15 12.54 3.50 -7.50
C MET A 15 12.96 4.98 -7.67
N MET A 16 12.31 5.72 -8.59
CA MET A 16 12.50 7.16 -8.76
C MET A 16 11.55 7.99 -7.87
N GLY A 17 10.71 7.35 -7.06
CA GLY A 17 9.73 8.01 -6.19
C GLY A 17 8.43 8.41 -6.90
N GLN A 18 8.24 8.03 -8.17
CA GLN A 18 7.01 8.34 -8.89
C GLN A 18 5.89 7.41 -8.43
N THR A 19 4.71 7.97 -8.16
CA THR A 19 3.51 7.17 -7.86
C THR A 19 3.03 6.47 -9.13
N VAL A 20 3.01 5.14 -9.10
CA VAL A 20 2.57 4.31 -10.24
C VAL A 20 1.15 3.79 -10.06
N GLN A 21 0.69 3.65 -8.81
CA GLN A 21 -0.66 3.22 -8.49
C GLN A 21 -1.09 3.74 -7.13
N THR A 22 -2.37 4.07 -6.98
CA THR A 22 -3.00 4.36 -5.68
C THR A 22 -4.28 3.56 -5.59
N LEU A 23 -4.45 2.80 -4.52
CA LEU A 23 -5.72 2.12 -4.27
C LEU A 23 -6.76 3.12 -3.75
N PRO A 24 -8.06 2.90 -4.04
CA PRO A 24 -9.12 3.68 -3.43
C PRO A 24 -8.98 3.65 -1.91
N VAL A 25 -9.13 4.82 -1.29
CA VAL A 25 -9.07 4.93 0.17
C VAL A 25 -10.27 4.19 0.77
N ARG A 26 -10.01 3.37 1.79
CA ARG A 26 -11.04 2.55 2.44
C ARG A 26 -10.97 2.69 3.94
N THR A 27 -12.11 2.72 4.61
CA THR A 27 -12.17 2.57 6.07
C THR A 27 -12.19 1.09 6.40
N LEU A 28 -11.15 0.61 7.06
CA LEU A 28 -11.03 -0.77 7.53
C LEU A 28 -11.39 -0.85 9.00
N GLN A 29 -12.03 -1.95 9.42
CA GLN A 29 -12.42 -2.16 10.82
C GLN A 29 -11.21 -2.53 11.68
N ALA A 30 -11.38 -2.45 13.01
CA ALA A 30 -10.38 -2.92 13.95
C ALA A 30 -10.04 -4.41 13.72
N GLY A 31 -8.78 -4.79 13.98
CA GLY A 31 -8.30 -6.17 13.84
C GLY A 31 -7.35 -6.38 12.66
N ALA A 32 -7.23 -7.64 12.24
CA ALA A 32 -6.44 -8.03 11.07
C ALA A 32 -7.23 -7.75 9.80
N ASN A 33 -6.58 -7.12 8.82
CA ASN A 33 -7.17 -6.82 7.53
C ASN A 33 -6.18 -7.20 6.43
N GLU A 34 -6.70 -7.59 5.28
CA GLU A 34 -5.92 -7.91 4.10
C GLU A 34 -6.24 -6.91 2.99
N VAL A 35 -5.21 -6.46 2.27
CA VAL A 35 -5.34 -5.58 1.11
C VAL A 35 -4.60 -6.22 -0.05
N THR A 36 -5.33 -6.57 -1.10
CA THR A 36 -4.77 -7.11 -2.33
C THR A 36 -4.38 -5.98 -3.26
N LEU A 37 -3.14 -6.02 -3.76
CA LEU A 37 -2.64 -5.13 -4.80
C LEU A 37 -2.31 -5.98 -6.02
N ASP A 38 -3.00 -5.74 -7.13
CA ASP A 38 -2.67 -6.37 -8.40
C ASP A 38 -1.49 -5.64 -9.05
N VAL A 39 -0.38 -6.37 -9.20
CA VAL A 39 0.88 -5.88 -9.76
C VAL A 39 1.22 -6.56 -11.09
N SER A 40 0.30 -7.35 -11.65
CA SER A 40 0.55 -8.16 -12.85
C SER A 40 0.87 -7.34 -14.09
N ALA A 41 0.38 -6.10 -14.15
CA ALA A 41 0.66 -5.17 -15.25
C ALA A 41 1.96 -4.36 -15.06
N LEU A 42 2.68 -4.52 -13.95
CA LEU A 42 3.90 -3.77 -13.69
C LEU A 42 5.12 -4.46 -14.32
N PRO A 43 6.02 -3.71 -14.97
CA PRO A 43 7.30 -4.23 -15.40
C PRO A 43 8.11 -4.76 -14.22
N ALA A 44 8.93 -5.79 -14.48
CA ALA A 44 9.90 -6.30 -13.52
C ALA A 44 10.80 -5.17 -13.00
N GLY A 45 11.03 -5.14 -11.68
CA GLY A 45 11.76 -4.05 -11.05
C GLY A 45 11.49 -3.90 -9.56
N ILE A 46 12.08 -2.86 -8.98
CA ILE A 46 11.93 -2.52 -7.56
C ILE A 46 10.88 -1.42 -7.42
N TYR A 47 9.94 -1.67 -6.51
CA TYR A 47 8.87 -0.75 -6.15
C TYR A 47 8.78 -0.64 -4.63
N PHE A 48 8.07 0.38 -4.17
CA PHE A 48 7.77 0.59 -2.76
C PHE A 48 6.28 0.76 -2.59
N TYR A 49 5.68 -0.01 -1.69
CA TYR A 49 4.31 0.25 -1.26
C TYR A 49 4.32 0.96 0.08
N THR A 50 3.51 2.00 0.17
CA THR A 50 3.29 2.80 1.37
C THR A 50 1.85 2.59 1.82
N VAL A 51 1.68 2.18 3.07
CA VAL A 51 0.38 2.05 3.74
C VAL A 51 0.30 3.14 4.79
N GLU A 52 -0.67 4.03 4.64
CA GLU A 52 -1.03 5.05 5.63
C GLU A 52 -2.31 4.60 6.33
N ALA A 53 -2.28 4.50 7.66
CA ALA A 53 -3.42 4.11 8.49
C ALA A 53 -3.49 5.03 9.72
N GLY A 54 -4.35 6.05 9.67
CA GLY A 54 -4.40 7.08 10.71
C GLY A 54 -3.07 7.82 10.79
N ASN A 55 -2.38 7.72 11.94
CA ASN A 55 -1.09 8.37 12.17
C ASN A 55 0.12 7.47 11.85
N GLU A 56 -0.12 6.21 11.47
CA GLU A 56 0.95 5.29 11.12
C GLU A 56 1.19 5.29 9.61
N THR A 57 2.45 5.32 9.21
CA THR A 57 2.87 5.19 7.82
C THR A 57 3.97 4.14 7.74
N ILE A 58 3.74 3.11 6.92
CA ILE A 58 4.68 2.01 6.72
C ILE A 58 5.01 1.94 5.23
N THR A 59 6.29 2.05 4.90
CA THR A 59 6.77 1.84 3.53
C THR A 59 7.63 0.59 3.47
N LYS A 60 7.38 -0.28 2.50
CA LYS A 60 8.13 -1.52 2.29
C LYS A 60 8.50 -1.71 0.83
N LYS A 61 9.67 -2.31 0.62
CA LYS A 61 10.20 -2.66 -0.71
C LYS A 61 9.53 -3.92 -1.24
N MET A 62 9.21 -3.92 -2.53
CA MET A 62 8.67 -5.05 -3.30
C MET A 62 9.51 -5.24 -4.56
N ILE A 63 9.71 -6.49 -4.97
CA ILE A 63 10.36 -6.84 -6.23
C ILE A 63 9.32 -7.53 -7.10
N VAL A 64 9.01 -6.92 -8.25
CA VAL A 64 8.20 -7.53 -9.30
C VAL A 64 9.15 -8.28 -10.23
N ARG A 65 8.80 -9.52 -10.61
CA ARG A 65 9.60 -10.38 -11.48
C ARG A 65 8.92 -10.58 -12.82
#